data_AF-A0A7R9W805-F1
#
_entry.id   AF-A0A7R9W805-F1
#
_cell.length_a   1.000
_cell.length_b   1.000
_cell.length_c   1.000
_cell.angle_alpha   90.00
_cell.angle_beta   90.00
_cell.angle_gamma   90.00
#
_symmetry.space_group_name_H-M   'P 1'
#
loop_
_entity.id
_entity.type
_entity.pdbx_description
1 polymer ?
#
loop_
_entity_poly.entity_id
_entity_poly.type
_entity_poly.pdbx_seq_one_letter_code
_entity_poly.pdbx_strand_id
1 'polypeptide(L)'
;AAKALCSNRPEYAQEFETNGSIGNKSPLEAKRAGGKAGFTRAGATLNISQWVATRDKAVARGLKARSKSDPTFVKILLATRRRRLYLLHFERGGAKSYWGGSIQKGTGNRVGQNRLGELLMQLREYLAQKQQQDSSNQKSTKTK
;
A
#
# COMPACT_ATOMS: atom_id res chain seq x y z
N ALA A 1 -11.59 4.81 -1.61
CA ALA A 1 -11.59 6.28 -1.59
C ALA A 1 -10.60 6.92 -2.56
N ALA A 2 -9.28 6.74 -2.37
CA ALA A 2 -8.25 7.52 -3.09
C ALA A 2 -8.37 7.55 -4.64
N LYS A 3 -8.76 6.44 -5.25
CA LYS A 3 -8.97 6.35 -6.70
C LYS A 3 -10.19 7.17 -7.15
N ALA A 4 -11.26 7.21 -6.36
CA ALA A 4 -12.46 8.00 -6.65
C ALA A 4 -12.19 9.51 -6.49
N LEU A 5 -11.32 9.92 -5.57
CA LEU A 5 -10.84 11.31 -5.46
C LEU A 5 -10.12 11.80 -6.74
N CYS A 6 -9.63 10.88 -7.57
CA CYS A 6 -8.99 11.19 -8.85
C CYS A 6 -9.96 10.99 -10.02
N SER A 7 -11.24 11.30 -9.86
CA SER A 7 -12.26 11.12 -10.89
C SER A 7 -12.99 12.43 -11.18
N ASN A 8 -13.82 12.45 -12.22
CA ASN A 8 -14.76 13.54 -12.47
C ASN A 8 -15.89 13.64 -11.42
N ARG A 9 -15.93 12.71 -10.45
CA ARG A 9 -16.87 12.66 -9.32
C ARG A 9 -16.14 12.37 -8.01
N PRO A 10 -15.28 13.29 -7.51
CA PRO A 10 -14.48 13.06 -6.32
C PRO A 10 -15.32 12.76 -5.07
N GLU A 11 -16.56 13.24 -5.00
CA GLU A 11 -17.51 12.96 -3.93
C GLU A 11 -17.84 11.47 -3.79
N TYR A 12 -17.72 10.68 -4.88
CA TYR A 12 -17.89 9.22 -4.83
C TYR A 12 -16.87 8.53 -3.91
N ALA A 13 -15.78 9.22 -3.52
CA ALA A 13 -14.85 8.71 -2.53
C ALA A 13 -15.50 8.46 -1.16
N GLN A 14 -16.50 9.26 -0.78
CA GLN A 14 -17.20 9.15 0.51
C GLN A 14 -17.84 7.78 0.68
N GLU A 15 -18.33 7.18 -0.41
CA GLU A 15 -18.92 5.84 -0.38
C GLU A 15 -17.94 4.76 0.09
N PHE A 16 -16.64 4.95 -0.15
CA PHE A 16 -15.59 4.01 0.24
C PHE A 16 -15.01 4.27 1.64
N GLU A 17 -15.40 5.36 2.31
CA GLU A 17 -14.99 5.61 3.69
C GLU A 17 -15.73 4.66 4.65
N THR A 18 -15.23 4.49 5.87
CA THR A 18 -15.74 3.47 6.82
C THR A 18 -17.21 3.65 7.21
N ASN A 19 -17.79 4.83 7.01
CA ASN A 19 -19.21 5.10 7.20
C ASN A 19 -20.01 5.15 5.88
N GLY A 20 -19.36 4.99 4.73
CA GLY A 20 -19.98 4.97 3.41
C GLY A 20 -20.60 3.62 3.06
N SER A 21 -21.41 3.59 1.99
CA SER A 21 -22.15 2.39 1.60
C SER A 21 -21.26 1.23 1.11
N ILE A 22 -20.04 1.53 0.65
CA ILE A 22 -19.04 0.56 0.17
C ILE A 22 -18.00 0.26 1.25
N GLY A 23 -17.62 1.23 2.09
CA GLY A 23 -16.56 1.02 3.09
C GLY A 23 -16.93 0.02 4.19
N ASN A 24 -18.23 -0.19 4.42
CA ASN A 24 -18.75 -1.24 5.30
C ASN A 24 -18.94 -2.60 4.64
N LYS A 25 -18.59 -2.73 3.35
CA LYS A 25 -18.75 -3.97 2.57
C LYS A 25 -17.47 -4.80 2.57
N SER A 26 -17.57 -6.00 2.00
CA SER A 26 -16.41 -6.87 1.87
C SER A 26 -15.31 -6.25 0.98
N PRO A 27 -14.03 -6.62 1.16
CA PRO A 27 -12.95 -6.18 0.28
C PRO A 27 -13.20 -6.49 -1.20
N LEU A 28 -13.92 -7.59 -1.49
CA LEU A 28 -14.30 -7.95 -2.86
C LEU A 28 -15.29 -6.96 -3.46
N GLU A 29 -16.29 -6.51 -2.69
CA GLU A 29 -17.25 -5.50 -3.13
C GLU A 29 -16.57 -4.15 -3.33
N ALA A 30 -15.71 -3.73 -2.41
CA ALA A 30 -14.90 -2.51 -2.57
C ALA A 30 -14.03 -2.58 -3.84
N LYS A 31 -13.41 -3.73 -4.12
CA LYS A 31 -12.65 -3.95 -5.37
C LYS A 31 -13.53 -3.83 -6.60
N ARG A 32 -14.72 -4.44 -6.60
CA ARG A 32 -15.67 -4.39 -7.72
C ARG A 32 -16.16 -2.96 -7.96
N ALA A 33 -16.52 -2.23 -6.91
CA ALA A 33 -16.96 -0.84 -6.99
C ALA A 33 -15.84 0.11 -7.46
N GLY A 34 -14.59 -0.13 -7.04
CA GLY A 34 -13.42 0.64 -7.49
C GLY A 34 -12.89 0.29 -8.89
N GLY A 35 -13.50 -0.70 -9.55
CA GLY A 35 -13.18 -1.14 -10.91
C GLY A 35 -13.84 -0.29 -11.99
N LYS A 36 -13.49 -0.55 -13.27
CA LYS A 36 -14.05 0.19 -14.43
C LYS A 36 -15.58 0.16 -14.44
N ALA A 37 -16.18 -1.03 -14.35
CA ALA A 37 -17.63 -1.20 -14.33
C ALA A 37 -18.30 -0.56 -13.10
N GLY A 38 -17.62 -0.60 -11.94
CA GLY A 38 -18.12 0.08 -10.74
C GLY A 38 -18.18 1.59 -10.91
N PHE A 39 -17.11 2.19 -11.45
CA PHE A 39 -17.05 3.61 -11.79
C PHE A 39 -18.12 3.99 -12.82
N THR A 40 -18.29 3.21 -13.89
CA THR A 40 -19.34 3.45 -14.89
C THR A 40 -20.74 3.46 -14.26
N ARG A 41 -21.07 2.48 -13.41
CA ARG A 41 -22.37 2.45 -12.70
C ARG A 41 -22.58 3.65 -11.78
N ALA A 42 -21.50 4.17 -11.20
CA ALA A 42 -21.52 5.38 -10.37
C ALA A 42 -21.47 6.68 -11.18
N GLY A 43 -21.50 6.64 -12.53
CA GLY A 43 -21.35 7.83 -13.37
C GLY A 43 -19.97 8.52 -13.23
N ALA A 44 -18.98 7.81 -12.69
CA ALA A 44 -17.64 8.31 -12.44
C ALA A 44 -16.66 7.83 -13.53
N THR A 45 -15.71 8.68 -13.89
CA THR A 45 -14.63 8.42 -14.84
C THR A 45 -13.31 8.79 -14.20
N LEU A 46 -12.38 7.82 -14.14
CA LEU A 46 -11.07 8.02 -13.54
C LEU A 46 -10.21 8.96 -14.39
N ASN A 47 -9.66 10.00 -13.76
CA ASN A 47 -8.53 10.74 -14.29
C ASN A 47 -7.25 9.90 -14.09
N ILE A 48 -6.82 9.23 -15.16
CA ILE A 48 -5.67 8.32 -15.13
C ILE A 48 -4.38 9.06 -14.77
N SER A 49 -4.15 10.23 -15.35
CA SER A 49 -2.93 11.02 -15.11
C SER A 49 -2.82 11.43 -13.64
N GLN A 50 -3.91 11.91 -13.04
CA GLN A 50 -3.96 12.25 -11.62
C GLN A 50 -3.79 11.01 -10.74
N TRP A 51 -4.41 9.88 -11.09
CA TRP A 51 -4.24 8.63 -10.36
C TRP A 51 -2.79 8.15 -10.40
N VAL A 52 -2.14 8.17 -11.56
CA VAL A 52 -0.73 7.77 -11.71
C VAL A 52 0.19 8.63 -10.84
N ALA A 53 -0.07 9.93 -10.75
CA ALA A 53 0.71 10.85 -9.91
C ALA A 53 0.52 10.64 -8.39
N THR A 54 -0.59 10.04 -7.96
CA THR A 54 -0.99 9.97 -6.54
C THR A 54 -1.04 8.57 -5.95
N ARG A 55 -1.04 7.53 -6.79
CA ARG A 55 -1.24 6.12 -6.38
C ARG A 55 -0.26 5.63 -5.31
N ASP A 56 1.01 6.03 -5.40
CA ASP A 56 2.04 5.66 -4.42
C ASP A 56 1.71 6.21 -3.04
N LYS A 57 1.34 7.50 -2.97
CA LYS A 57 0.93 8.14 -1.71
C LYS A 57 -0.31 7.46 -1.14
N ALA A 58 -1.26 7.06 -1.98
CA ALA A 58 -2.45 6.34 -1.54
C ALA A 58 -2.11 4.98 -0.90
N VAL A 59 -1.26 4.18 -1.56
CA VAL A 59 -0.84 2.88 -1.04
C VAL A 59 0.02 3.04 0.22
N ALA A 60 0.96 3.98 0.24
CA ALA A 60 1.79 4.26 1.42
C ALA A 60 0.94 4.65 2.64
N ARG A 61 -0.12 5.45 2.46
CA ARG A 61 -1.08 5.75 3.54
C ARG A 61 -1.78 4.48 4.04
N GLY A 62 -2.22 3.61 3.14
CA GLY A 62 -2.84 2.33 3.51
C GLY A 62 -1.90 1.42 4.30
N LEU A 63 -0.64 1.31 3.88
CA LEU A 63 0.38 0.54 4.60
C LEU A 63 0.69 1.12 5.98
N LYS A 64 0.78 2.46 6.09
CA LYS A 64 0.96 3.16 7.37
C LYS A 64 -0.25 3.00 8.29
N ALA A 65 -1.48 2.99 7.75
CA ALA A 65 -2.67 2.72 8.54
C ALA A 65 -2.63 1.28 9.08
N ARG A 66 -2.31 0.31 8.21
CA ARG A 66 -2.18 -1.10 8.61
C ARG A 66 -1.11 -1.30 9.69
N SER A 67 0.04 -0.63 9.60
CA SER A 67 1.07 -0.77 10.63
C SER A 67 0.66 -0.23 12.01
N LYS A 68 -0.36 0.64 12.07
CA LYS A 68 -0.91 1.11 13.35
C LYS A 68 -1.93 0.14 13.95
N SER A 69 -2.66 -0.59 13.10
CA SER A 69 -3.78 -1.43 13.53
C SER A 69 -3.46 -2.93 13.57
N ASP A 70 -2.38 -3.38 12.93
CA ASP A 70 -2.03 -4.80 12.77
C ASP A 70 -0.60 -5.05 13.30
N PRO A 71 -0.45 -5.40 14.61
CA PRO A 71 0.86 -5.68 15.21
C PRO A 71 1.57 -6.89 14.58
N THR A 72 0.81 -7.88 14.11
CA THR A 72 1.35 -9.07 13.44
C THR A 72 2.02 -8.68 12.12
N PHE A 73 1.39 -7.80 11.33
CA PHE A 73 2.00 -7.24 10.13
C PHE A 73 3.32 -6.53 10.44
N VAL A 74 3.37 -5.72 11.48
CA VAL A 74 4.61 -5.04 11.91
C VAL A 74 5.70 -6.04 12.28
N LYS A 75 5.36 -7.05 13.10
CA LYS A 75 6.30 -8.10 13.53
C LYS A 75 6.90 -8.86 12.35
N ILE A 76 6.07 -9.26 11.40
CA ILE A 76 6.50 -9.95 10.18
C ILE A 76 7.41 -9.03 9.36
N LEU A 77 6.98 -7.79 9.12
CA LEU A 77 7.69 -6.85 8.27
C LEU A 77 9.10 -6.55 8.83
N LEU A 78 9.23 -6.35 10.15
CA LEU A 78 10.53 -6.19 10.82
C LEU A 78 11.37 -7.47 10.82
N ALA A 79 10.75 -8.66 10.89
CA ALA A 79 11.47 -9.92 10.74
C ALA A 79 12.12 -10.06 9.36
N THR A 80 11.44 -9.61 8.29
CA THR A 80 12.03 -9.61 6.94
C THR A 80 13.26 -8.71 6.85
N ARG A 81 13.26 -7.58 7.56
CA ARG A 81 14.41 -6.67 7.67
C ARG A 81 15.60 -7.35 8.34
N ARG A 82 15.39 -7.95 9.51
CA ARG A 82 16.45 -8.62 10.29
C ARG A 82 17.12 -9.74 9.48
N ARG A 83 16.34 -10.44 8.65
CA ARG A 83 16.81 -11.49 7.74
C ARG A 83 17.35 -10.96 6.41
N ARG A 84 17.43 -9.63 6.23
CA ARG A 84 17.88 -8.95 5.00
C ARG A 84 17.16 -9.45 3.74
N LEU A 85 15.87 -9.79 3.85
CA LEU A 85 15.09 -10.31 2.73
C LEU A 85 14.70 -9.17 1.78
N TYR A 86 14.80 -9.44 0.48
CA TYR A 86 14.18 -8.60 -0.55
C TYR A 86 12.71 -8.97 -0.70
N LEU A 87 11.83 -7.97 -0.66
CA LEU A 87 10.39 -8.19 -0.80
C LEU A 87 9.97 -7.97 -2.26
N LEU A 88 9.69 -9.06 -2.96
CA LEU A 88 9.14 -9.05 -4.32
C LEU A 88 7.62 -9.30 -4.25
N HIS A 89 6.81 -8.31 -4.62
CA HIS A 89 5.38 -8.51 -4.84
C HIS A 89 5.19 -9.20 -6.20
N PHE A 90 4.95 -10.51 -6.19
CA PHE A 90 4.84 -11.27 -7.42
C PHE A 90 3.59 -10.88 -8.23
N GLU A 91 3.79 -10.55 -9.51
CA GLU A 91 2.74 -10.35 -10.50
C GLU A 91 3.09 -11.05 -11.82
N ARG A 92 2.06 -11.62 -12.48
CA ARG A 92 2.23 -12.32 -13.76
C ARG A 92 2.56 -11.38 -14.94
N GLY A 93 2.38 -10.07 -14.78
CA GLY A 93 2.63 -9.07 -15.82
C GLY A 93 4.11 -8.83 -16.14
N GLY A 94 5.04 -9.37 -15.34
CA GLY A 94 6.47 -9.28 -15.55
C GLY A 94 6.95 -7.84 -15.70
N ALA A 95 7.65 -7.52 -16.79
CA ALA A 95 8.20 -6.18 -17.05
C ALA A 95 7.16 -5.06 -17.08
N LYS A 96 5.89 -5.35 -17.39
CA LYS A 96 4.81 -4.36 -17.45
C LYS A 96 4.18 -4.06 -16.09
N SER A 97 4.50 -4.84 -15.07
CA SER A 97 3.94 -4.70 -13.73
C SER A 97 4.46 -3.45 -13.02
N TYR A 98 3.54 -2.60 -12.58
CA TYR A 98 3.85 -1.43 -11.76
C TYR A 98 4.00 -1.78 -10.28
N TRP A 99 2.98 -2.42 -9.71
CA TRP A 99 2.98 -2.72 -8.27
C TRP A 99 3.87 -3.90 -7.92
N GLY A 100 3.92 -4.89 -8.82
CA GLY A 100 4.71 -6.09 -8.63
C GLY A 100 5.79 -6.30 -9.68
N GLY A 101 6.21 -7.53 -9.78
CA GLY A 101 7.20 -8.01 -10.73
C GLY A 101 7.31 -9.52 -10.71
N SER A 102 8.26 -10.06 -11.47
CA SER A 102 8.56 -11.48 -11.47
C SER A 102 10.06 -11.73 -11.58
N ILE A 103 10.47 -12.99 -11.46
CA ILE A 103 11.83 -13.42 -11.77
C ILE A 103 11.79 -14.00 -13.19
N GLN A 104 12.57 -13.41 -14.09
CA GLN A 104 12.70 -13.87 -15.46
C GLN A 104 13.38 -15.24 -15.47
N LYS A 105 12.77 -16.21 -16.14
CA LYS A 105 13.34 -17.55 -16.32
C LYS A 105 14.63 -17.45 -17.16
N GLY A 106 15.63 -18.27 -16.82
CA GLY A 106 16.93 -18.30 -17.49
C GLY A 106 17.94 -17.31 -16.93
N THR A 107 17.56 -16.04 -16.74
CA THR A 107 18.48 -15.01 -16.21
C THR A 107 18.46 -14.88 -14.70
N GLY A 108 17.33 -15.25 -14.04
CA GLY A 108 17.15 -14.99 -12.62
C GLY A 108 16.93 -13.51 -12.27
N ASN A 109 16.84 -12.65 -13.28
CA ASN A 109 16.68 -11.21 -13.09
C ASN A 109 15.26 -10.88 -12.61
N ARG A 110 15.17 -9.90 -11.71
CA ARG A 110 13.88 -9.32 -11.32
C ARG A 110 13.41 -8.37 -12.43
N VAL A 111 12.17 -8.51 -12.86
CA VAL A 111 11.51 -7.65 -13.86
C VAL A 111 10.21 -7.08 -13.31
N GLY A 112 9.79 -5.94 -13.82
CA GLY A 112 8.70 -5.13 -13.25
C GLY A 112 9.21 -4.13 -12.22
N GLN A 113 8.36 -3.19 -11.81
CA GLN A 113 8.80 -2.10 -10.95
C GLN A 113 8.78 -2.47 -9.46
N ASN A 114 8.06 -3.54 -9.08
CA ASN A 114 7.96 -4.03 -7.69
C ASN A 114 7.58 -2.92 -6.67
N ARG A 115 6.79 -1.93 -7.09
CA ARG A 115 6.60 -0.71 -6.31
C ARG A 115 5.99 -0.96 -4.93
N LEU A 116 5.10 -1.95 -4.81
CA LEU A 116 4.53 -2.33 -3.51
C LEU A 116 5.59 -2.96 -2.59
N GLY A 117 6.47 -3.81 -3.14
CA GLY A 117 7.58 -4.41 -2.40
C GLY A 117 8.53 -3.34 -1.87
N GLU A 118 8.86 -2.33 -2.69
CA GLU A 118 9.68 -1.18 -2.29
C GLU A 118 9.02 -0.38 -1.16
N LEU A 119 7.73 -0.05 -1.27
CA LEU A 119 7.02 0.70 -0.23
C LEU A 119 6.98 -0.07 1.10
N LEU A 120 6.84 -1.40 1.08
CA LEU A 120 6.93 -2.24 2.27
C LEU A 120 8.34 -2.20 2.88
N MET A 121 9.39 -2.26 2.06
CA MET A 121 10.77 -2.14 2.53
C MET A 121 11.06 -0.75 3.09
N GLN A 122 10.56 0.32 2.48
CA GLN A 122 10.69 1.67 3.06
C GLN A 122 9.99 1.77 4.41
N LEU A 123 8.77 1.23 4.52
CA LEU A 123 8.02 1.22 5.78
C LEU A 123 8.77 0.45 6.88
N ARG A 124 9.42 -0.68 6.56
CA ARG A 124 10.15 -1.48 7.55
C ARG A 124 11.39 -0.75 8.09
N GLU A 125 12.08 0.03 7.25
CA GLU A 125 13.21 0.85 7.70
C GLU A 125 12.73 1.97 8.63
N TYR A 126 11.67 2.67 8.26
CA TYR A 126 11.05 3.70 9.11
C TYR A 126 10.63 3.13 10.49
N LEU A 127 9.97 1.97 10.51
CA LEU A 127 9.54 1.34 11.76
C LEU A 127 10.72 0.92 12.65
N ALA A 128 11.80 0.41 12.06
CA ALA A 128 12.99 0.03 12.80
C ALA A 128 13.69 1.24 13.42
N GLN A 129 13.81 2.34 12.67
CA GLN A 129 14.37 3.60 13.18
C GLN A 129 13.54 4.16 14.33
N LYS A 130 12.20 4.16 14.19
CA LYS A 130 11.29 4.61 15.24
C LYS A 130 11.47 3.80 16.54
N GLN A 131 11.57 2.47 16.46
CA GLN A 131 11.77 1.62 17.64
C GLN A 131 13.10 1.91 18.37
N GLN A 132 14.15 2.24 17.62
CA GLN A 132 15.45 2.60 18.19
C GLN A 132 15.39 3.95 18.93
N GLN A 133 14.70 4.94 18.35
CA GLN A 133 14.48 6.25 18.98
C GLN A 133 13.65 6.14 20.27
N ASP A 134 12.53 5.42 20.22
CA ASP A 134 11.65 5.22 21.39
C ASP A 134 12.40 4.53 22.54
N SER A 135 13.25 3.53 22.23
CA SER A 135 14.06 2.83 23.22
C SER A 135 15.16 3.71 23.84
N SER A 136 15.72 4.65 23.07
CA SER A 136 16.77 5.56 23.53
C SER A 136 16.20 6.65 24.46
N ASN A 137 15.03 7.19 24.12
CA ASN A 137 14.34 8.19 24.94
C ASN A 137 13.91 7.62 26.30
N GLN A 138 13.42 6.38 26.35
CA GLN A 138 13.02 5.74 27.62
C GLN A 138 14.20 5.46 28.57
N LYS A 139 15.42 5.26 28.05
CA LYS A 139 16.62 5.11 28.88
C LYS A 139 17.02 6.44 29.52
N SER A 140 16.92 7.55 28.78
CA SER A 140 17.28 8.89 29.28
C SER A 140 16.35 9.39 30.39
N THR A 141 15.07 9.01 30.38
CA THR A 141 14.09 9.43 31.42
C THR A 141 14.17 8.60 32.71
N LYS A 142 14.82 7.43 32.71
CA LYS A 142 14.97 6.58 33.91
C LYS A 142 16.24 6.88 34.71
N THR A 143 17.08 7.82 34.26
CA THR A 143 18.35 8.20 34.92
C THR A 143 18.27 9.58 35.58
N LYS A 144 17.06 10.11 35.77
CA LYS A 144 16.75 11.30 36.56
C LYS A 144 15.80 10.92 37.68
#